data_AF-A0AAF0VS84-F1
#
_entry.id   AF-A0AAF0VS84-F1
#
_cell.length_a   1.000
_cell.length_b   1.000
_cell.length_c   1.000
_cell.angle_alpha   90.00
_cell.angle_beta   90.00
_cell.angle_gamma   90.00
#
_symmetry.space_group_name_H-M   'P 1'
#
loop_
_entity.id
_entity.type
_entity.pdbx_description
1 polymer ?
#
loop_
_entity_poly.entity_id
_entity_poly.type
_entity_poly.pdbx_seq_one_letter_code
_entity_poly.pdbx_strand_id
1 'polypeptide(L)'
;MSAGGSEDDDELSNSSRSDHSVDSDAYDGDSGEDKTSPPYREIEHGTAKNIDAIVGENGSCEAFDYLAALTEVDQAQFKARFERYTQVGYLRSPEEMRIIEESGVEVRVHEIKTRNGHRLFGVQEESRFVVSHGVRKPKPRAVRKHAVRARTAYQAAKAREVEKEK
;
A
#
# COMPACT_ATOMS: atom_id res chain seq x y z
N MET A 1 59.89 -0.17 11.41
CA MET A 1 59.16 -0.05 12.69
C MET A 1 59.19 -1.42 13.33
N SER A 2 60.02 -1.59 14.35
CA SER A 2 60.25 -2.87 15.03
C SER A 2 59.16 -3.08 16.08
N ALA A 3 58.48 -4.22 16.03
CA ALA A 3 57.57 -4.65 17.10
C ALA A 3 58.39 -5.47 18.11
N GLY A 4 58.62 -4.88 19.29
CA GLY A 4 59.10 -5.58 20.48
C GLY A 4 57.91 -6.11 21.28
N GLY A 5 58.01 -7.36 21.70
CA GLY A 5 57.00 -8.03 22.51
C GLY A 5 57.11 -7.75 24.01
N SER A 6 56.22 -8.37 24.75
CA SER A 6 56.42 -8.84 26.12
C SER A 6 55.28 -9.81 26.46
N GLU A 7 55.69 -11.02 26.80
CA GLU A 7 54.97 -12.07 27.52
C GLU A 7 54.63 -11.63 28.97
N ASP A 8 53.84 -12.48 29.66
CA ASP A 8 53.67 -12.67 31.12
C ASP A 8 52.16 -12.95 31.37
N ASP A 9 51.67 -14.18 31.44
CA ASP A 9 51.76 -15.23 32.48
C ASP A 9 50.87 -15.05 33.74
N ASP A 10 50.42 -16.22 34.21
CA ASP A 10 49.91 -16.60 35.53
C ASP A 10 48.41 -16.43 35.92
N GLU A 11 47.71 -17.56 35.73
CA GLU A 11 47.15 -18.45 36.76
C GLU A 11 46.23 -17.97 37.93
N LEU A 12 45.37 -18.94 38.29
CA LEU A 12 44.63 -19.18 39.54
C LEU A 12 43.23 -18.54 39.65
N SER A 13 42.13 -19.29 39.56
CA SER A 13 41.58 -20.36 40.43
C SER A 13 40.38 -19.86 41.26
N ASN A 14 39.34 -20.69 41.21
CA ASN A 14 38.42 -21.07 42.29
C ASN A 14 37.04 -20.42 42.46
N SER A 15 36.08 -21.37 42.48
CA SER A 15 35.03 -21.52 43.49
C SER A 15 33.65 -20.90 43.26
N SER A 16 32.72 -21.84 43.08
CA SER A 16 31.48 -21.97 43.87
C SER A 16 30.23 -21.22 43.42
N ARG A 17 29.33 -22.04 42.86
CA ARG A 17 27.88 -22.18 43.18
C ARG A 17 27.08 -20.91 43.43
N SER A 18 26.03 -20.74 42.63
CA SER A 18 24.67 -20.51 43.16
C SER A 18 23.65 -20.98 42.12
N ASP A 19 22.90 -22.01 42.49
CA ASP A 19 21.59 -22.34 41.94
C ASP A 19 20.73 -21.08 41.86
N HIS A 20 20.20 -20.78 40.67
CA HIS A 20 18.95 -20.05 40.52
C HIS A 20 18.16 -20.70 39.39
N SER A 21 17.32 -21.65 39.80
CA SER A 21 16.09 -22.00 39.10
C SER A 21 15.26 -20.74 38.93
N VAL A 22 15.24 -20.20 37.71
CA VAL A 22 14.17 -19.32 37.27
C VAL A 22 13.35 -20.11 36.28
N ASP A 23 12.19 -20.56 36.76
CA ASP A 23 11.03 -20.86 35.95
C ASP A 23 10.82 -19.68 34.98
N SER A 24 11.29 -19.83 33.75
CA SER A 24 10.90 -18.93 32.68
C SER A 24 9.51 -19.37 32.26
N ASP A 25 8.53 -18.78 32.94
CA ASP A 25 7.13 -18.74 32.57
C ASP A 25 7.02 -18.63 31.05
N ALA A 26 6.26 -19.57 30.49
CA ALA A 26 5.78 -19.53 29.14
C ALA A 26 5.14 -18.16 28.90
N TYR A 27 5.87 -17.27 28.23
CA TYR A 27 5.26 -16.19 27.49
C TYR A 27 4.48 -16.85 26.35
N ASP A 28 3.23 -17.19 26.64
CA ASP A 28 2.14 -17.19 25.66
C ASP A 28 2.07 -15.76 25.12
N GLY A 29 2.96 -15.48 24.17
CA GLY A 29 2.81 -14.36 23.27
C GLY A 29 1.58 -14.64 22.45
N ASP A 30 0.41 -14.33 23.02
CA ASP A 30 -0.80 -14.01 22.31
C ASP A 30 -0.50 -12.81 21.42
N SER A 31 0.26 -13.03 20.35
CA SER A 31 0.17 -12.26 19.15
C SER A 31 -1.18 -12.61 18.55
N GLY A 32 -2.24 -12.10 19.18
CA GLY A 32 -3.50 -11.84 18.53
C GLY A 32 -3.16 -10.95 17.35
N GLU A 33 -2.83 -11.60 16.23
CA GLU A 33 -2.86 -10.97 14.92
C GLU A 33 -4.26 -10.38 14.85
N ASP A 34 -4.36 -9.06 14.96
CA ASP A 34 -5.55 -8.34 14.59
C ASP A 34 -5.71 -8.58 13.08
N LYS A 35 -6.37 -9.69 12.74
CA LYS A 35 -6.39 -10.29 11.39
C LYS A 35 -7.14 -9.48 10.37
N THR A 36 -7.46 -8.23 10.67
CA THR A 36 -8.13 -7.39 9.71
C THR A 36 -7.44 -6.04 9.63
N SER A 37 -6.37 -5.97 8.85
CA SER A 37 -5.92 -4.70 8.26
C SER A 37 -7.14 -3.97 7.67
N PRO A 38 -7.23 -2.64 7.80
CA PRO A 38 -8.30 -1.88 7.16
C PRO A 38 -8.31 -2.20 5.65
N PRO A 39 -9.48 -2.33 5.01
CA PRO A 39 -9.58 -2.70 3.59
C PRO A 39 -8.97 -1.63 2.67
N TYR A 40 -8.68 -0.46 3.23
CA TYR A 40 -8.12 0.69 2.55
C TYR A 40 -6.93 1.27 3.32
N ARG A 41 -5.98 1.85 2.58
CA ARG A 41 -4.85 2.61 3.09
C ARG A 41 -4.82 3.97 2.39
N GLU A 42 -4.82 5.05 3.16
CA GLU A 42 -4.81 6.41 2.61
C GLU A 42 -3.53 6.67 1.80
N ILE A 43 -3.68 7.17 0.56
CA ILE A 43 -2.60 7.68 -0.29
C ILE A 43 -2.46 9.19 -0.11
N GLU A 44 -3.57 9.93 -0.22
CA GLU A 44 -3.61 11.39 -0.15
C GLU A 44 -4.95 11.84 0.41
N HIS A 45 -4.91 12.81 1.32
CA HIS A 45 -6.08 13.40 1.95
C HIS A 45 -6.33 14.82 1.42
N GLY A 46 -7.58 15.26 1.36
CA GLY A 46 -7.86 16.67 1.10
C GLY A 46 -9.27 17.10 1.42
N THR A 47 -9.52 18.39 1.21
CA THR A 47 -10.76 19.05 1.62
C THR A 47 -11.99 18.62 0.83
N ALA A 48 -11.81 18.26 -0.45
CA ALA A 48 -12.92 17.88 -1.33
C ALA A 48 -13.07 16.36 -1.45
N LYS A 49 -11.95 15.63 -1.56
CA LYS A 49 -11.92 14.17 -1.72
C LYS A 49 -10.66 13.58 -1.11
N ASN A 50 -10.72 12.29 -0.81
CA ASN A 50 -9.57 11.47 -0.45
C ASN A 50 -9.16 10.53 -1.59
N ILE A 51 -7.94 10.03 -1.53
CA ILE A 51 -7.45 8.95 -2.39
C ILE A 51 -6.96 7.82 -1.49
N ASP A 52 -7.55 6.65 -1.65
CA ASP A 52 -7.24 5.47 -0.87
C ASP A 52 -6.76 4.34 -1.78
N ALA A 53 -5.86 3.50 -1.29
CA ALA A 53 -5.46 2.26 -1.93
C ALA A 53 -6.18 1.08 -1.31
N ILE A 54 -6.57 0.09 -2.11
CA ILE A 54 -7.08 -1.19 -1.61
C ILE A 54 -5.94 -1.98 -0.94
N VAL A 55 -6.23 -2.53 0.23
CA VAL A 55 -5.37 -3.46 0.96
C VAL A 55 -5.91 -4.88 0.77
N GLY A 56 -5.11 -5.78 0.22
CA GLY A 56 -5.43 -7.20 0.05
C GLY A 56 -5.60 -7.93 1.38
N GLU A 57 -6.14 -9.15 1.35
CA GLU A 57 -6.35 -9.96 2.56
C GLU A 57 -5.06 -10.30 3.31
N ASN A 58 -3.95 -10.41 2.57
CA ASN A 58 -2.62 -10.62 3.11
C ASN A 58 -1.89 -9.32 3.51
N GLY A 59 -2.59 -8.18 3.55
CA GLY A 59 -2.01 -6.87 3.82
C GLY A 59 -1.24 -6.24 2.66
N SER A 60 -1.16 -6.89 1.49
CA SER A 60 -0.49 -6.32 0.31
C SER A 60 -1.24 -5.09 -0.23
N CYS A 61 -0.50 -4.14 -0.78
CA CYS A 61 -1.10 -2.90 -1.29
C CYS A 61 -0.47 -2.52 -2.63
N GLU A 62 -0.95 -3.16 -3.71
CA GLU A 62 -0.36 -3.06 -5.04
C GLU A 62 -0.25 -1.62 -5.57
N ALA A 63 -1.23 -0.75 -5.27
CA ALA A 63 -1.18 0.65 -5.68
C ALA A 63 -0.03 1.40 -5.02
N PHE A 64 0.19 1.16 -3.72
CA PHE A 64 1.29 1.75 -2.96
C PHE A 64 2.64 1.24 -3.45
N ASP A 65 2.78 -0.08 -3.60
CA ASP A 65 4.01 -0.72 -4.07
C ASP A 65 4.35 -0.22 -5.48
N TYR A 66 3.34 -0.07 -6.34
CA TYR A 66 3.52 0.48 -7.67
C TYR A 66 4.00 1.92 -7.64
N LEU A 67 3.37 2.79 -6.84
CA LEU A 67 3.75 4.20 -6.71
C LEU A 67 5.17 4.35 -6.17
N ALA A 68 5.55 3.56 -5.17
CA ALA A 68 6.89 3.57 -4.58
C ALA A 68 7.98 3.14 -5.59
N ALA A 69 7.65 2.23 -6.51
CA ALA A 69 8.57 1.76 -7.54
C ALA A 69 8.75 2.73 -8.74
N LEU A 70 8.00 3.84 -8.79
CA LEU A 70 8.11 4.83 -9.86
C LEU A 70 9.36 5.70 -9.72
N THR A 71 9.77 6.31 -10.84
CA THR A 71 10.77 7.38 -10.82
C THR A 71 10.25 8.61 -10.08
N GLU A 72 11.13 9.43 -9.51
CA GLU A 72 10.74 10.67 -8.83
C GLU A 72 9.89 11.59 -9.72
N VAL A 73 10.20 11.65 -11.02
CA VAL A 73 9.45 12.45 -12.01
C VAL A 73 8.02 11.92 -12.18
N ASP A 74 7.84 10.61 -12.18
CA ASP A 74 6.51 9.98 -12.30
C ASP A 74 5.72 10.09 -10.99
N GLN A 75 6.38 9.94 -9.84
CA GLN A 75 5.78 10.16 -8.53
C GLN A 75 5.29 11.61 -8.39
N ALA A 76 6.12 12.59 -8.74
CA ALA A 76 5.76 14.01 -8.70
C ALA A 76 4.54 14.32 -9.60
N GLN A 77 4.46 13.69 -10.77
CA GLN A 77 3.30 13.83 -11.65
C GLN A 77 2.02 13.24 -11.05
N PHE A 78 2.09 12.10 -10.36
CA PHE A 78 0.93 11.57 -9.64
C PHE A 78 0.56 12.46 -8.48
N LYS A 79 1.53 12.88 -7.67
CA LYS A 79 1.33 13.79 -6.52
C LYS A 79 0.61 15.07 -6.94
N ALA A 80 1.07 15.75 -7.98
CA ALA A 80 0.41 16.96 -8.48
C ALA A 80 -1.05 16.73 -8.92
N ARG A 81 -1.38 15.53 -9.44
CA ARG A 81 -2.76 15.17 -9.76
C ARG A 81 -3.57 14.83 -8.53
N PHE A 82 -2.97 14.15 -7.56
CA PHE A 82 -3.61 13.81 -6.29
C PHE A 82 -3.97 15.06 -5.53
N GLU A 83 -3.01 15.97 -5.29
CA GLU A 83 -3.24 17.26 -4.63
C GLU A 83 -4.39 18.03 -5.29
N ARG A 84 -4.38 18.14 -6.62
CA ARG A 84 -5.47 18.81 -7.34
C ARG A 84 -6.81 18.11 -7.16
N TYR A 85 -6.82 16.78 -7.27
CA TYR A 85 -8.03 15.98 -7.15
C TYR A 85 -8.62 16.06 -5.74
N THR A 86 -7.79 15.98 -4.70
CA THR A 86 -8.22 15.99 -3.30
C THR A 86 -8.64 17.39 -2.84
N GLN A 87 -8.08 18.45 -3.43
CA GLN A 87 -8.46 19.84 -3.13
C GLN A 87 -9.73 20.29 -3.87
N VAL A 88 -9.88 19.93 -5.15
CA VAL A 88 -10.92 20.49 -6.03
C VAL A 88 -12.03 19.47 -6.35
N GLY A 89 -11.78 18.18 -6.16
CA GLY A 89 -12.74 17.09 -6.35
C GLY A 89 -12.78 16.49 -7.77
N TYR A 90 -12.01 17.03 -8.73
CA TYR A 90 -11.97 16.51 -10.10
C TYR A 90 -10.67 16.84 -10.84
N LEU A 91 -10.38 16.05 -11.88
CA LEU A 91 -9.33 16.31 -12.87
C LEU A 91 -9.99 16.65 -14.21
N ARG A 92 -9.60 17.76 -14.82
CA ARG A 92 -10.36 18.39 -15.92
C ARG A 92 -10.19 17.72 -17.28
N SER A 93 -9.07 17.05 -17.48
CA SER A 93 -8.69 16.53 -18.78
C SER A 93 -8.87 15.02 -18.86
N PRO A 94 -9.44 14.49 -19.97
CA PRO A 94 -9.38 13.06 -20.27
C PRO A 94 -7.96 12.48 -20.32
N GLU A 95 -6.95 13.33 -20.51
CA GLU A 95 -5.52 12.95 -20.44
C GLU A 95 -4.99 12.84 -19.02
N GLU A 96 -5.72 13.36 -18.02
CA GLU A 96 -5.40 13.23 -16.60
C GLU A 96 -6.25 12.18 -15.92
N MET A 97 -7.57 12.17 -16.20
CA MET A 97 -8.51 11.19 -15.66
C MET A 97 -9.56 10.82 -16.70
N ARG A 98 -9.84 9.53 -16.84
CA ARG A 98 -10.84 9.04 -17.81
C ARG A 98 -11.69 7.93 -17.23
N ILE A 99 -13.00 7.96 -17.53
CA ILE A 99 -13.92 6.84 -17.28
C ILE A 99 -13.68 5.75 -18.32
N ILE A 100 -13.57 4.51 -17.88
CA ILE A 100 -13.53 3.35 -18.77
C ILE A 100 -14.97 2.88 -18.96
N GLU A 101 -15.58 3.26 -20.08
CA GLU A 101 -16.96 2.92 -20.40
C GLU A 101 -17.11 1.42 -20.68
N GLU A 102 -18.06 0.81 -19.97
CA GLU A 102 -18.50 -0.56 -20.18
C GLU A 102 -20.01 -0.63 -19.94
N SER A 103 -20.76 -1.12 -20.93
CA SER A 103 -22.22 -1.18 -20.88
C SER A 103 -22.70 -2.19 -19.84
N GLY A 104 -23.78 -1.87 -19.13
CA GLY A 104 -24.42 -2.77 -18.17
C GLY A 104 -23.70 -2.91 -16.84
N VAL A 105 -22.81 -1.97 -16.51
CA VAL A 105 -22.02 -1.99 -15.28
C VAL A 105 -22.46 -0.86 -14.33
N GLU A 106 -22.71 -1.22 -13.08
CA GLU A 106 -23.03 -0.29 -12.00
C GLU A 106 -21.77 0.44 -11.47
N VAL A 107 -20.70 -0.30 -11.15
CA VAL A 107 -19.45 0.25 -10.62
C VAL A 107 -18.51 0.71 -11.76
N ARG A 108 -18.47 2.01 -11.98
CA ARG A 108 -17.61 2.65 -12.99
C ARG A 108 -16.17 2.74 -12.54
N VAL A 109 -15.24 2.35 -13.42
CA VAL A 109 -13.81 2.43 -13.16
C VAL A 109 -13.23 3.63 -13.92
N HIS A 110 -12.38 4.37 -13.24
CA HIS A 110 -11.62 5.47 -13.79
C HIS A 110 -10.14 5.12 -13.82
N GLU A 111 -9.41 5.77 -14.73
CA GLU A 111 -7.96 5.77 -14.73
C GLU A 111 -7.41 7.18 -14.48
N ILE A 112 -6.42 7.32 -13.60
CA ILE A 112 -5.58 8.52 -13.49
C ILE A 112 -4.27 8.25 -14.23
N LYS A 113 -3.88 9.14 -15.15
CA LYS A 113 -2.79 8.92 -16.10
C LYS A 113 -1.62 9.88 -15.89
N THR A 114 -0.39 9.44 -16.11
CA THR A 114 0.78 10.31 -16.27
C THR A 114 1.13 10.57 -17.74
N ARG A 115 1.89 11.64 -18.00
CA ARG A 115 2.39 11.94 -19.37
C ARG A 115 3.32 10.85 -19.88
N ASN A 116 4.04 10.18 -18.97
CA ASN A 116 4.93 9.07 -19.29
C ASN A 116 4.17 7.74 -19.50
N GLY A 117 2.84 7.77 -19.42
CA GLY A 117 1.96 6.67 -19.74
C GLY A 117 1.72 5.70 -18.59
N HIS A 118 2.06 6.07 -17.35
CA HIS A 118 1.62 5.31 -16.17
C HIS A 118 0.14 5.57 -15.92
N ARG A 119 -0.57 4.55 -15.41
CA ARG A 119 -2.00 4.63 -15.15
C ARG A 119 -2.32 3.94 -13.84
N LEU A 120 -3.09 4.60 -12.99
CA LEU A 120 -3.73 4.01 -11.83
C LEU A 120 -5.20 3.73 -12.13
N PHE A 121 -5.70 2.58 -11.70
CA PHE A 121 -7.07 2.16 -11.92
C PHE A 121 -7.82 2.16 -10.59
N GLY A 122 -8.96 2.83 -10.54
CA GLY A 122 -9.74 2.95 -9.32
C GLY A 122 -11.20 3.28 -9.55
N VAL A 123 -11.98 3.20 -8.48
CA VAL A 123 -13.41 3.54 -8.46
C VAL A 123 -13.56 4.90 -7.80
N GLN A 124 -14.35 5.77 -8.43
CA GLN A 124 -14.69 7.06 -7.86
C GLN A 124 -15.99 6.94 -7.05
N GLU A 125 -15.90 7.26 -5.77
CA GLU A 125 -17.04 7.45 -4.88
C GLU A 125 -17.32 8.96 -4.67
N GLU A 126 -18.33 9.26 -3.86
CA GLU A 126 -18.70 10.63 -3.51
C GLU A 126 -17.56 11.37 -2.79
N SER A 127 -16.96 10.77 -1.76
CA SER A 127 -15.92 11.40 -0.93
C SER A 127 -14.50 10.91 -1.20
N ARG A 128 -14.32 9.82 -1.96
CA ARG A 128 -12.99 9.22 -2.18
C ARG A 128 -12.79 8.65 -3.58
N PHE A 129 -11.54 8.46 -3.96
CA PHE A 129 -11.12 7.67 -5.10
C PHE A 129 -10.31 6.47 -4.63
N VAL A 130 -10.84 5.29 -4.87
CA VAL A 130 -10.29 4.03 -4.35
C VAL A 130 -9.48 3.33 -5.45
N VAL A 131 -8.16 3.35 -5.30
CA VAL A 131 -7.16 2.81 -6.22
C VAL A 131 -6.91 1.33 -5.94
N SER A 132 -6.91 0.52 -7.00
CA SER A 132 -6.60 -0.91 -6.92
C SER A 132 -5.13 -1.20 -7.23
N HIS A 133 -4.64 -0.76 -8.39
CA HIS A 133 -3.30 -1.03 -8.87
C HIS A 133 -2.86 -0.01 -9.93
N GLY A 134 -1.58 -0.08 -10.30
CA GLY A 134 -1.01 0.68 -11.41
C GLY A 134 -0.39 -0.16 -12.52
N VAL A 135 -0.30 0.40 -13.73
CA VAL A 135 0.40 -0.23 -14.87
C VAL A 135 0.92 0.81 -15.85
N ARG A 136 2.06 0.51 -16.50
CA ARG A 136 2.68 1.37 -17.51
C ARG A 136 2.16 1.02 -18.91
N LYS A 137 1.65 2.01 -19.62
CA LYS A 137 1.24 1.97 -21.05
C LYS A 137 0.47 0.71 -21.45
N PRO A 138 -0.63 0.34 -20.76
CA PRO A 138 -1.41 -0.84 -21.14
C PRO A 138 -1.99 -0.67 -22.55
N LYS A 139 -1.99 -1.77 -23.34
CA LYS A 139 -2.66 -1.82 -24.65
C LYS A 139 -4.18 -1.59 -24.47
N PRO A 140 -4.91 -1.05 -25.46
CA PRO A 140 -6.35 -0.78 -25.32
C PRO A 140 -7.20 -1.98 -24.86
N ARG A 141 -6.91 -3.18 -25.37
CA ARG A 141 -7.58 -4.42 -24.92
C ARG A 141 -7.26 -4.77 -23.45
N ALA A 142 -6.07 -4.44 -22.97
CA ALA A 142 -5.67 -4.65 -21.59
C ALA A 142 -6.31 -3.65 -20.63
N VAL A 143 -6.59 -2.42 -21.08
CA VAL A 143 -7.31 -1.39 -20.28
C VAL A 143 -8.64 -1.95 -19.75
N ARG A 144 -9.40 -2.65 -20.60
CA ARG A 144 -10.66 -3.30 -20.17
C ARG A 144 -10.44 -4.38 -19.12
N LYS A 145 -9.41 -5.22 -19.28
CA LYS A 145 -9.04 -6.24 -18.29
C LYS A 145 -8.67 -5.61 -16.94
N HIS A 146 -7.92 -4.52 -16.95
CA HIS A 146 -7.58 -3.78 -15.73
C HIS A 146 -8.81 -3.13 -15.09
N ALA A 147 -9.78 -2.67 -15.88
CA ALA A 147 -11.04 -2.15 -15.35
C ALA A 147 -11.85 -3.25 -14.63
N VAL A 148 -12.00 -4.43 -15.25
CA VAL A 148 -12.66 -5.57 -14.60
C VAL A 148 -11.94 -5.94 -13.30
N ARG A 149 -10.60 -6.03 -13.32
CA ARG A 149 -9.79 -6.32 -12.13
C ARG A 149 -10.01 -5.29 -11.01
N ALA A 150 -9.96 -4.00 -11.34
CA ALA A 150 -10.13 -2.92 -10.37
C ALA A 150 -11.52 -2.98 -9.72
N ARG A 151 -12.56 -3.27 -10.52
CA ARG A 151 -13.93 -3.44 -10.04
C ARG A 151 -14.06 -4.61 -9.08
N THR A 152 -13.52 -5.78 -9.45
CA THR A 152 -13.55 -6.97 -8.59
C THR A 152 -12.83 -6.72 -7.28
N ALA A 153 -11.64 -6.10 -7.31
CA ALA A 153 -10.89 -5.74 -6.11
C ALA A 153 -11.67 -4.78 -5.21
N TYR A 154 -12.30 -3.76 -5.80
CA TYR A 154 -13.13 -2.80 -5.07
C TYR A 154 -14.33 -3.47 -4.41
N GLN A 155 -15.06 -4.33 -5.11
CA GLN A 155 -16.22 -5.03 -4.56
C GLN A 155 -15.82 -5.95 -3.39
N ALA A 156 -14.70 -6.67 -3.52
CA ALA A 156 -14.16 -7.49 -2.43
C ALA A 156 -13.73 -6.64 -1.22
N ALA A 157 -13.11 -5.47 -1.44
CA ALA A 157 -12.78 -4.54 -0.37
C ALA A 157 -14.03 -3.97 0.31
N LYS A 158 -15.07 -3.63 -0.46
CA LYS A 158 -16.33 -3.09 0.06
C LYS A 158 -17.09 -4.11 0.89
N ALA A 159 -17.09 -5.39 0.49
CA ALA A 159 -17.69 -6.46 1.28
C ALA A 159 -17.02 -6.59 2.66
N ARG A 160 -15.67 -6.53 2.71
CA ARG A 160 -14.89 -6.56 3.96
C ARG A 160 -15.11 -5.32 4.83
N GLU A 161 -15.34 -4.15 4.24
CA GLU A 161 -15.70 -2.93 4.98
C GLU A 161 -17.03 -3.12 5.73
N VAL A 162 -18.05 -3.67 5.06
CA VAL A 162 -19.38 -3.91 5.65
C VAL A 162 -19.36 -4.98 6.75
N GLU A 163 -18.49 -5.99 6.64
CA GLU A 163 -18.35 -7.02 7.68
C GLU A 163 -17.75 -6.48 8.98
N LYS A 164 -16.92 -5.44 8.92
CA LYS A 164 -16.32 -4.79 10.10
C LYS A 164 -17.27 -3.86 10.85
N GLU A 165 -18.28 -3.34 10.17
CA GLU A 165 -19.28 -2.44 10.77
C GLU A 165 -20.42 -3.18 11.47
N LYS A 166 -20.41 -4.52 11.44
CA LYS A 166 -21.39 -5.39 12.10
C LYS A 166 -20.86 -5.96 13.40
#